data_AF-A0A9D4I3C4-F1
#
_entry.id   AF-A0A9D4I3C4-F1
#
_cell.length_a   1.000
_cell.length_b   1.000
_cell.length_c   1.000
_cell.angle_alpha   90.00
_cell.angle_beta   90.00
_cell.angle_gamma   90.00
#
_symmetry.space_group_name_H-M   'P 1'
#
loop_
_entity.id
_entity.type
_entity.pdbx_description
1 polymer ?
#
loop_
_entity_poly.entity_id
_entity_poly.type
_entity_poly.pdbx_seq_one_letter_code
_entity_poly.pdbx_strand_id
1 'polypeptide(L)'
;MDHFLVLFTGHRVLSVSSSGHRGTQTITTPRWHSSPGHRGTQIITLPRWLSSPGHRGHQTITTPRWHSSLGLRGTQSITPPRRQSSPGHRGTQTITPPRWHSSPGHRGHQTITSPRWHSSLGLRGTQTITPPRMHSSPGHRGTQKITTPRWYSSLGLRGTQTITPSRRHSSPGHRGTQTITTPRWHSSPGLRGTQTITLPR
;
A
#
# COMPACT_ATOMS: atom_id res chain seq x y z
N MET A 1 -5.74 23.39 -19.32
CA MET A 1 -4.65 23.27 -20.29
C MET A 1 -3.87 22.04 -19.91
N ASP A 2 -3.86 21.05 -20.78
CA ASP A 2 -3.10 19.82 -20.57
C ASP A 2 -1.71 20.04 -21.18
N HIS A 3 -0.66 19.94 -20.38
CA HIS A 3 0.72 20.05 -20.88
C HIS A 3 1.32 18.67 -21.01
N PHE A 4 1.84 18.34 -22.19
CA PHE A 4 2.48 17.06 -22.49
C PHE A 4 3.92 17.29 -22.97
N LEU A 5 4.89 16.71 -22.27
CA LEU A 5 6.30 16.74 -22.65
C LEU A 5 6.80 15.31 -22.84
N VAL A 6 7.38 15.03 -24.01
CA VAL A 6 8.01 13.74 -24.30
C VAL A 6 9.47 13.96 -24.69
N LEU A 7 10.38 13.33 -23.94
CA LEU A 7 11.81 13.35 -24.24
C LEU A 7 12.22 12.03 -24.90
N PHE A 8 12.95 12.10 -26.01
CA PHE A 8 13.45 10.96 -26.76
C PHE A 8 14.99 10.89 -26.78
N THR A 9 15.54 9.69 -26.88
CA THR A 9 16.90 9.43 -27.41
C THR A 9 16.80 8.36 -28.49
N GLY A 10 17.03 8.73 -29.75
CA GLY A 10 16.70 7.86 -30.89
C GLY A 10 15.21 7.51 -30.89
N HIS A 11 14.87 6.22 -31.06
CA HIS A 11 13.48 5.72 -31.07
C HIS A 11 12.89 5.40 -29.69
N ARG A 12 13.55 5.77 -28.58
CA ARG A 12 13.11 5.40 -27.21
C ARG A 12 12.60 6.61 -26.42
N VAL A 13 11.41 6.47 -25.84
CA VAL A 13 10.82 7.45 -24.91
C VAL A 13 11.53 7.38 -23.56
N LEU A 14 12.25 8.44 -23.19
CA LEU A 14 12.93 8.54 -21.91
C LEU A 14 12.04 9.09 -20.80
N SER A 15 11.25 10.11 -21.10
CA SER A 15 10.37 10.73 -20.12
C SER A 15 9.06 11.18 -20.72
N VAL A 16 7.97 10.95 -20.01
CA VAL A 16 6.66 11.51 -20.31
C VAL A 16 6.22 12.32 -19.09
N SER A 17 5.83 13.58 -19.30
CA SER A 17 5.20 14.39 -18.27
C SER A 17 3.86 14.91 -18.77
N SER A 18 2.79 14.66 -18.00
CA SER A 18 1.44 15.16 -18.31
C SER A 18 0.82 15.85 -17.10
N SER A 19 0.35 17.08 -17.22
CA SER A 19 -0.28 17.79 -16.09
C SER A 19 -1.71 18.22 -16.40
N GLY A 20 -2.58 18.17 -15.38
CA GLY A 20 -3.95 18.68 -15.47
C GLY A 20 -4.94 17.83 -16.29
N HIS A 21 -4.47 16.72 -16.87
CA HIS A 21 -5.22 15.88 -17.80
C HIS A 21 -6.55 15.37 -17.22
N ARG A 22 -7.61 15.46 -18.04
CA ARG A 22 -8.92 14.87 -17.74
C ARG A 22 -9.29 13.82 -18.79
N GLY A 23 -9.64 12.63 -18.35
CA GLY A 23 -10.11 11.55 -19.23
C GLY A 23 -9.28 10.28 -19.09
N THR A 24 -9.16 9.54 -20.18
CA THR A 24 -8.42 8.26 -20.22
C THR A 24 -7.04 8.48 -20.80
N GLN A 25 -6.01 7.98 -20.12
CA GLN A 25 -4.63 8.06 -20.57
C GLN A 25 -3.97 6.67 -20.50
N THR A 26 -3.40 6.24 -21.62
CA THR A 26 -2.61 5.01 -21.72
C THR A 26 -1.19 5.37 -22.08
N ILE A 27 -0.23 4.94 -21.26
CA ILE A 27 1.19 5.22 -21.43
C ILE A 27 1.98 3.91 -21.38
N THR A 28 2.82 3.70 -22.37
CA THR A 28 3.62 2.47 -22.52
C THR A 28 5.10 2.83 -22.64
N THR A 29 5.96 2.14 -21.88
CA THR A 29 7.44 2.17 -21.96
C THR A 29 8.23 3.42 -21.49
N PRO A 30 7.71 4.43 -20.77
CA PRO A 30 8.56 5.55 -20.37
C PRO A 30 9.62 5.08 -19.35
N ARG A 31 10.88 5.46 -19.51
CA ARG A 31 11.86 5.25 -18.42
C ARG A 31 11.45 6.04 -17.17
N TRP A 32 10.90 7.25 -17.33
CA TRP A 32 10.38 8.11 -16.28
C TRP A 32 9.00 8.66 -16.63
N HIS A 33 8.02 8.54 -15.75
CA HIS A 33 6.71 9.16 -15.95
C HIS A 33 6.33 10.02 -14.74
N SER A 34 5.88 11.25 -15.03
CA SER A 34 5.33 12.18 -14.04
C SER A 34 3.94 12.65 -14.49
N SER A 35 2.91 12.45 -13.68
CA SER A 35 1.57 12.92 -14.01
C SER A 35 0.87 13.59 -12.82
N PRO A 36 1.17 14.87 -12.56
CA PRO A 36 0.49 15.63 -11.53
C PRO A 36 -0.94 16.03 -11.95
N GLY A 37 -1.90 15.84 -11.04
CA GLY A 37 -3.25 16.40 -11.17
C GLY A 37 -4.17 15.70 -12.17
N HIS A 38 -3.87 14.44 -12.53
CA HIS A 38 -4.70 13.66 -13.44
C HIS A 38 -6.10 13.37 -12.85
N ARG A 39 -7.16 13.54 -13.65
CA ARG A 39 -8.53 13.14 -13.29
C ARG A 39 -9.12 12.19 -14.32
N GLY A 40 -9.37 10.95 -13.94
CA GLY A 40 -9.97 9.94 -14.82
C GLY A 40 -9.28 8.58 -14.71
N THR A 41 -9.11 7.89 -15.83
CA THR A 41 -8.51 6.55 -15.88
C THR A 41 -7.11 6.62 -16.45
N GLN A 42 -6.13 6.07 -15.73
CA GLN A 42 -4.75 6.03 -16.18
C GLN A 42 -4.21 4.60 -16.16
N ILE A 43 -3.68 4.15 -17.30
CA ILE A 43 -3.03 2.85 -17.47
C ILE A 43 -1.56 3.10 -17.85
N ILE A 44 -0.63 2.65 -17.01
CA ILE A 44 0.81 2.83 -17.24
C ILE A 44 1.50 1.48 -17.22
N THR A 45 2.25 1.18 -18.29
CA THR A 45 2.93 -0.11 -18.46
C THR A 45 4.44 0.10 -18.63
N LEU A 46 5.24 -0.68 -17.88
CA LEU A 46 6.71 -0.72 -17.92
C LEU A 46 7.46 0.57 -17.51
N PRO A 47 7.00 1.40 -16.56
CA PRO A 47 7.80 2.54 -16.13
C PRO A 47 8.98 2.08 -15.25
N ARG A 48 10.20 2.58 -15.47
CA ARG A 48 11.26 2.35 -14.46
C ARG A 48 10.94 3.16 -13.19
N TRP A 49 10.43 4.37 -13.36
CA TRP A 49 10.06 5.26 -12.28
C TRP A 49 8.77 6.00 -12.59
N LEU A 50 7.88 6.05 -11.61
CA LEU A 50 6.60 6.71 -11.73
C LEU A 50 6.33 7.64 -10.54
N SER A 51 5.95 8.87 -10.85
CA SER A 51 5.40 9.83 -9.90
C SER A 51 4.01 10.29 -10.34
N SER A 52 2.99 10.12 -9.49
CA SER A 52 1.62 10.56 -9.78
C SER A 52 1.00 11.33 -8.61
N PRO A 53 1.40 12.59 -8.36
CA PRO A 53 0.78 13.43 -7.35
C PRO A 53 -0.64 13.87 -7.75
N GLY A 54 -1.58 13.85 -6.81
CA GLY A 54 -2.91 14.45 -6.99
C GLY A 54 -3.82 13.74 -7.98
N HIS A 55 -3.60 12.46 -8.27
CA HIS A 55 -4.47 11.70 -9.17
C HIS A 55 -5.83 11.39 -8.54
N ARG A 56 -6.91 11.64 -9.29
CA ARG A 56 -8.30 11.35 -8.92
C ARG A 56 -8.95 10.42 -9.94
N GLY A 57 -9.32 9.19 -9.56
CA GLY A 57 -9.99 8.24 -10.44
C GLY A 57 -9.39 6.84 -10.34
N HIS A 58 -9.25 6.15 -11.47
CA HIS A 58 -8.74 4.77 -11.53
C HIS A 58 -7.31 4.74 -12.10
N GLN A 59 -6.38 4.11 -11.39
CA GLN A 59 -4.99 3.98 -11.84
C GLN A 59 -4.55 2.51 -11.85
N THR A 60 -4.12 2.03 -13.01
CA THR A 60 -3.49 0.72 -13.18
C THR A 60 -2.03 0.92 -13.58
N ILE A 61 -1.11 0.33 -12.82
CA ILE A 61 0.34 0.44 -13.08
C ILE A 61 0.95 -0.94 -13.14
N THR A 62 1.53 -1.28 -14.29
CA THR A 62 2.12 -2.59 -14.54
C THR A 62 3.65 -2.51 -14.60
N THR A 63 4.33 -3.37 -13.84
CA THR A 63 5.81 -3.54 -13.76
C THR A 63 6.64 -2.29 -13.41
N PRO A 64 6.21 -1.40 -12.49
CA PRO A 64 7.06 -0.28 -12.10
C PRO A 64 8.27 -0.77 -11.30
N ARG A 65 9.50 -0.33 -11.60
CA ARG A 65 10.60 -0.59 -10.62
C ARG A 65 10.37 0.23 -9.35
N TRP A 66 9.91 1.47 -9.50
CA TRP A 66 9.61 2.36 -8.39
C TRP A 66 8.35 3.17 -8.65
N HIS A 67 7.50 3.26 -7.64
CA HIS A 67 6.27 4.04 -7.68
C HIS A 67 6.17 4.97 -6.47
N SER A 68 5.91 6.25 -6.74
CA SER A 68 5.64 7.26 -5.73
C SER A 68 4.35 8.00 -6.07
N SER A 69 3.48 8.17 -5.09
CA SER A 69 2.21 8.87 -5.33
C SER A 69 1.77 9.60 -4.08
N LEU A 70 1.42 10.89 -4.21
CA LEU A 70 0.94 11.71 -3.11
C LEU A 70 -0.52 12.12 -3.36
N GLY A 71 -1.39 11.98 -2.38
CA GLY A 71 -2.74 12.55 -2.45
C GLY A 71 -3.66 11.89 -3.48
N LEU A 72 -3.52 10.58 -3.65
CA LEU A 72 -4.37 9.79 -4.53
C LEU A 72 -5.80 9.70 -3.98
N ARG A 73 -6.79 9.84 -4.86
CA ARG A 73 -8.21 9.62 -4.54
C ARG A 73 -8.85 8.68 -5.57
N GLY A 74 -9.31 7.51 -5.14
CA GLY A 74 -10.01 6.56 -5.99
C GLY A 74 -9.44 5.16 -5.86
N THR A 75 -9.29 4.47 -6.99
CA THR A 75 -8.85 3.06 -7.04
C THR A 75 -7.48 2.97 -7.67
N GLN A 76 -6.58 2.22 -7.03
CA GLN A 76 -5.24 1.99 -7.53
C GLN A 76 -4.89 0.50 -7.50
N SER A 77 -4.42 -0.02 -8.64
CA SER A 77 -3.92 -1.38 -8.80
C SER A 77 -2.49 -1.34 -9.33
N ILE A 78 -1.54 -1.96 -8.63
CA ILE A 78 -0.12 -1.95 -9.00
C ILE A 78 0.45 -3.37 -9.02
N THR A 79 0.98 -3.77 -10.18
CA THR A 79 1.46 -5.14 -10.40
C THR A 79 2.66 -5.24 -11.34
N PRO A 80 3.85 -5.77 -10.96
CA PRO A 80 4.53 -5.80 -9.66
C PRO A 80 5.47 -4.60 -9.46
N PRO A 81 5.39 -3.86 -8.34
CA PRO A 81 6.38 -2.85 -8.00
C PRO A 81 7.62 -3.46 -7.29
N ARG A 82 8.85 -3.00 -7.56
CA ARG A 82 9.97 -3.37 -6.63
C ARG A 82 9.83 -2.60 -5.32
N ARG A 83 9.51 -1.31 -5.38
CA ARG A 83 9.32 -0.45 -4.21
C ARG A 83 8.23 0.57 -4.45
N GLN A 84 7.44 0.83 -3.43
CA GLN A 84 6.31 1.75 -3.50
C GLN A 84 6.21 2.62 -2.25
N SER A 85 5.94 3.91 -2.48
CA SER A 85 5.55 4.88 -1.45
C SER A 85 4.26 5.58 -1.86
N SER A 86 3.21 5.45 -1.06
CA SER A 86 1.91 6.06 -1.35
C SER A 86 1.34 6.84 -0.16
N PRO A 87 1.84 8.06 0.12
CA PRO A 87 1.28 8.90 1.17
C PRO A 87 -0.07 9.53 0.78
N GLY A 88 -1.00 9.60 1.75
CA GLY A 88 -2.26 10.34 1.61
C GLY A 88 -3.26 9.73 0.63
N HIS A 89 -3.25 8.40 0.46
CA HIS A 89 -4.20 7.71 -0.39
C HIS A 89 -5.60 7.68 0.23
N ARG A 90 -6.65 7.93 -0.56
CA ARG A 90 -8.05 7.78 -0.16
C ARG A 90 -8.81 6.93 -1.17
N GLY A 91 -9.25 5.75 -0.77
CA GLY A 91 -10.05 4.84 -1.59
C GLY A 91 -9.56 3.40 -1.49
N THR A 92 -9.50 2.71 -2.63
CA THR A 92 -9.13 1.29 -2.69
C THR A 92 -7.75 1.11 -3.31
N GLN A 93 -6.86 0.40 -2.64
CA GLN A 93 -5.51 0.12 -3.13
C GLN A 93 -5.23 -1.38 -3.13
N THR A 94 -4.82 -1.91 -4.28
CA THR A 94 -4.41 -3.32 -4.45
C THR A 94 -2.97 -3.35 -4.97
N ILE A 95 -2.09 -4.10 -4.31
CA ILE A 95 -0.66 -4.14 -4.64
C ILE A 95 -0.17 -5.59 -4.63
N THR A 96 0.41 -6.04 -5.75
CA THR A 96 0.82 -7.43 -5.92
C THR A 96 2.05 -7.55 -6.82
N PRO A 97 3.13 -8.25 -6.44
CA PRO A 97 3.86 -8.29 -5.18
C PRO A 97 4.94 -7.19 -5.03
N PRO A 98 4.88 -6.32 -4.00
CA PRO A 98 5.96 -5.37 -3.72
C PRO A 98 7.13 -6.02 -2.96
N ARG A 99 8.40 -5.68 -3.25
CA ARG A 99 9.47 -6.01 -2.26
C ARG A 99 9.37 -5.13 -1.01
N TRP A 100 9.09 -3.84 -1.20
CA TRP A 100 8.92 -2.87 -0.11
C TRP A 100 7.72 -1.98 -0.37
N HIS A 101 6.87 -1.83 0.63
CA HIS A 101 5.73 -0.93 0.58
C HIS A 101 5.68 -0.02 1.81
N SER A 102 5.53 1.28 1.56
CA SER A 102 5.24 2.28 2.58
C SER A 102 3.98 3.07 2.22
N SER A 103 3.03 3.16 3.15
CA SER A 103 1.82 3.98 2.95
C SER A 103 1.43 4.73 4.23
N PRO A 104 1.91 5.98 4.38
CA PRO A 104 1.42 6.90 5.40
C PRO A 104 0.05 7.49 5.03
N GLY A 105 -0.84 7.64 6.01
CA GLY A 105 -2.07 8.42 5.88
C GLY A 105 -3.11 7.84 4.90
N HIS A 106 -3.15 6.52 4.73
CA HIS A 106 -4.15 5.88 3.87
C HIS A 106 -5.53 5.78 4.55
N ARG A 107 -6.59 6.14 3.82
CA ARG A 107 -7.98 6.01 4.25
C ARG A 107 -8.78 5.19 3.23
N GLY A 108 -9.33 4.05 3.64
CA GLY A 108 -10.17 3.19 2.80
C GLY A 108 -9.77 1.72 2.89
N HIS A 109 -9.76 1.02 1.76
CA HIS A 109 -9.45 -0.41 1.69
C HIS A 109 -8.07 -0.64 1.06
N GLN A 110 -7.23 -1.45 1.72
CA GLN A 110 -5.90 -1.78 1.23
C GLN A 110 -5.67 -3.29 1.22
N THR A 111 -5.33 -3.84 0.06
CA THR A 111 -4.93 -5.24 -0.12
C THR A 111 -3.50 -5.30 -0.60
N ILE A 112 -2.63 -6.04 0.10
CA ILE A 112 -1.22 -6.19 -0.27
C ILE A 112 -0.85 -7.66 -0.25
N THR A 113 -0.40 -8.15 -1.41
CA THR A 113 -0.05 -9.55 -1.59
C THR A 113 1.46 -9.75 -1.65
N SER A 114 1.98 -10.70 -0.88
CA SER A 114 3.39 -11.13 -0.81
C SER A 114 4.45 -10.02 -0.62
N PRO A 115 4.26 -9.02 0.28
CA PRO A 115 5.30 -8.04 0.53
C PRO A 115 6.48 -8.66 1.32
N ARG A 116 7.73 -8.39 0.93
CA ARG A 116 8.85 -8.73 1.84
C ARG A 116 8.84 -7.82 3.07
N TRP A 117 8.50 -6.55 2.89
CA TRP A 117 8.45 -5.55 3.95
C TRP A 117 7.29 -4.60 3.75
N HIS A 118 6.50 -4.41 4.80
CA HIS A 118 5.38 -3.50 4.82
C HIS A 118 5.47 -2.55 6.02
N SER A 119 5.45 -1.25 5.76
CA SER A 119 5.30 -0.22 6.80
C SER A 119 4.10 0.67 6.48
N SER A 120 3.31 1.02 7.48
CA SER A 120 2.22 1.98 7.31
C SER A 120 2.05 2.80 8.56
N LEU A 121 1.62 4.05 8.43
CA LEU A 121 1.39 4.95 9.56
C LEU A 121 0.07 5.68 9.37
N GLY A 122 -0.76 5.75 10.41
CA GLY A 122 -1.99 6.53 10.38
C GLY A 122 -3.05 5.99 9.41
N LEU A 123 -3.20 4.67 9.35
CA LEU A 123 -4.19 4.01 8.52
C LEU A 123 -5.60 4.13 9.10
N ARG A 124 -6.59 4.34 8.24
CA ARG A 124 -8.01 4.31 8.61
C ARG A 124 -8.82 3.49 7.62
N GLY A 125 -9.43 2.40 8.07
CA GLY A 125 -10.30 1.55 7.26
C GLY A 125 -9.92 0.09 7.36
N THR A 126 -9.93 -0.61 6.22
CA THR A 126 -9.68 -2.05 6.17
C THR A 126 -8.34 -2.32 5.50
N GLN A 127 -7.53 -3.16 6.14
CA GLN A 127 -6.25 -3.60 5.60
C GLN A 127 -6.17 -5.14 5.61
N THR A 128 -5.87 -5.72 4.45
CA THR A 128 -5.59 -7.14 4.28
C THR A 128 -4.18 -7.31 3.72
N ILE A 129 -3.34 -8.10 4.40
CA ILE A 129 -1.95 -8.36 3.97
C ILE A 129 -1.65 -9.86 4.02
N THR A 130 -1.19 -10.42 2.91
CA THR A 130 -0.97 -11.87 2.76
C THR A 130 0.13 -12.16 1.74
N PRO A 131 1.22 -12.88 2.05
CA PRO A 131 1.96 -13.02 3.29
C PRO A 131 3.10 -12.00 3.42
N PRO A 132 3.19 -11.18 4.49
CA PRO A 132 4.34 -10.32 4.72
C PRO A 132 5.48 -11.07 5.43
N ARG A 133 6.75 -10.85 5.05
CA ARG A 133 7.87 -11.31 5.93
C ARG A 133 7.97 -10.44 7.19
N MET A 134 7.86 -9.12 7.04
CA MET A 134 7.85 -8.18 8.16
C MET A 134 6.77 -7.11 7.97
N HIS A 135 6.01 -6.83 9.03
CA HIS A 135 4.96 -5.83 9.03
C HIS A 135 5.05 -4.90 10.24
N SER A 136 4.99 -3.60 9.97
CA SER A 136 4.92 -2.54 10.96
C SER A 136 3.75 -1.60 10.68
N SER A 137 2.88 -1.37 11.66
CA SER A 137 1.72 -0.47 11.49
C SER A 137 1.38 0.34 12.74
N PRO A 138 2.00 1.51 12.95
CA PRO A 138 1.57 2.46 13.96
C PRO A 138 0.26 3.20 13.59
N GLY A 139 -0.62 3.39 14.57
CA GLY A 139 -1.78 4.28 14.49
C GLY A 139 -2.84 3.83 13.49
N HIS A 140 -3.11 2.53 13.38
CA HIS A 140 -4.17 2.00 12.54
C HIS A 140 -5.53 2.00 13.26
N ARG A 141 -6.57 2.48 12.57
CA ARG A 141 -7.95 2.48 13.02
C ARG A 141 -8.87 1.75 12.03
N GLY A 142 -9.50 0.67 12.45
CA GLY A 142 -10.44 -0.12 11.66
C GLY A 142 -10.15 -1.60 11.73
N THR A 143 -10.27 -2.30 10.61
CA THR A 143 -10.11 -3.76 10.52
C THR A 143 -8.78 -4.13 9.89
N GLN A 144 -7.97 -4.93 10.56
CA GLN A 144 -6.69 -5.42 10.05
C GLN A 144 -6.67 -6.95 10.03
N LYS A 145 -6.51 -7.55 8.84
CA LYS A 145 -6.30 -8.98 8.64
C LYS A 145 -4.90 -9.21 8.08
N ILE A 146 -4.09 -9.98 8.79
CA ILE A 146 -2.72 -10.28 8.37
C ILE A 146 -2.47 -11.77 8.45
N THR A 147 -2.08 -12.33 7.31
CA THR A 147 -1.89 -13.76 7.16
C THR A 147 -0.41 -14.09 7.08
N THR A 148 0.04 -15.09 7.85
CA THR A 148 1.41 -15.66 7.86
C THR A 148 2.59 -14.67 8.08
N PRO A 149 2.51 -13.63 8.93
CA PRO A 149 3.68 -12.78 9.19
C PRO A 149 4.79 -13.52 9.96
N ARG A 150 6.04 -13.44 9.48
CA ARG A 150 7.19 -13.88 10.31
C ARG A 150 7.41 -12.92 11.49
N TRP A 151 7.21 -11.63 11.27
CA TRP A 151 7.31 -10.59 12.30
C TRP A 151 6.20 -9.57 12.14
N TYR A 152 5.48 -9.32 13.23
CA TYR A 152 4.45 -8.31 13.32
C TYR A 152 4.73 -7.35 14.48
N SER A 153 4.66 -6.05 14.18
CA SER A 153 4.77 -4.96 15.15
C SER A 153 3.70 -3.89 14.87
N SER A 154 3.06 -3.40 15.91
CA SER A 154 2.15 -2.24 15.81
C SER A 154 2.10 -1.48 17.11
N LEU A 155 1.65 -0.23 17.02
CA LEU A 155 1.46 0.65 18.16
C LEU A 155 0.14 1.39 18.00
N GLY A 156 -0.68 1.44 19.06
CA GLY A 156 -1.86 2.31 19.09
C GLY A 156 -2.94 1.89 18.10
N LEU A 157 -3.20 0.58 18.02
CA LEU A 157 -4.27 0.04 17.19
C LEU A 157 -5.64 0.31 17.79
N ARG A 158 -6.63 0.59 16.93
CA ARG A 158 -8.03 0.68 17.35
C ARG A 158 -8.95 -0.04 16.37
N GLY A 159 -9.68 -1.04 16.84
CA GLY A 159 -10.67 -1.77 16.05
C GLY A 159 -10.48 -3.27 16.15
N THR A 160 -10.63 -3.96 15.02
CA THR A 160 -10.56 -5.41 14.94
C THR A 160 -9.24 -5.83 14.30
N GLN A 161 -8.58 -6.79 14.91
CA GLN A 161 -7.35 -7.36 14.40
C GLN A 161 -7.44 -8.88 14.37
N THR A 162 -7.09 -9.46 13.22
CA THR A 162 -6.95 -10.91 13.04
C THR A 162 -5.57 -11.21 12.46
N ILE A 163 -4.79 -12.02 13.17
CA ILE A 163 -3.45 -12.43 12.77
C ILE A 163 -3.34 -13.95 12.81
N THR A 164 -3.09 -14.57 11.65
CA THR A 164 -3.10 -16.04 11.52
C THR A 164 -2.13 -16.51 10.45
N PRO A 165 -1.24 -17.48 10.71
CA PRO A 165 -0.39 -17.67 11.89
C PRO A 165 0.73 -16.61 11.98
N SER A 166 1.35 -16.37 13.14
CA SER A 166 2.52 -15.47 13.24
C SER A 166 3.67 -16.07 14.05
N ARG A 167 4.94 -15.79 13.70
CA ARG A 167 6.07 -16.28 14.52
C ARG A 167 6.35 -15.35 15.70
N ARG A 168 6.35 -14.04 15.49
CA ARG A 168 6.51 -13.04 16.57
C ARG A 168 5.50 -11.92 16.42
N HIS A 169 4.81 -11.62 17.50
CA HIS A 169 3.76 -10.61 17.57
C HIS A 169 4.01 -9.63 18.71
N SER A 170 4.07 -8.34 18.38
CA SER A 170 4.09 -7.25 19.35
C SER A 170 3.04 -6.18 18.99
N SER A 171 2.12 -5.88 19.91
CA SER A 171 1.08 -4.88 19.69
C SER A 171 0.72 -4.08 20.96
N PRO A 172 1.57 -3.16 21.43
CA PRO A 172 1.22 -2.27 22.52
C PRO A 172 0.06 -1.31 22.20
N GLY A 173 -0.81 -1.06 23.19
CA GLY A 173 -1.84 -0.04 23.14
C GLY A 173 -3.01 -0.34 22.19
N HIS A 174 -3.36 -1.62 22.02
CA HIS A 174 -4.51 -2.02 21.21
C HIS A 174 -5.84 -1.77 21.95
N ARG A 175 -6.80 -1.15 21.26
CA ARG A 175 -8.17 -0.96 21.75
C ARG A 175 -9.18 -1.61 20.80
N GLY A 176 -9.89 -2.63 21.27
CA GLY A 176 -10.89 -3.37 20.49
C GLY A 176 -10.67 -4.88 20.56
N THR A 177 -11.01 -5.59 19.49
CA THR A 177 -10.95 -7.06 19.43
C THR A 177 -9.69 -7.54 18.73
N GLN A 178 -8.98 -8.48 19.34
CA GLN A 178 -7.76 -9.07 18.79
C GLN A 178 -7.85 -10.60 18.79
N THR A 179 -7.72 -11.22 17.62
CA THR A 179 -7.63 -12.67 17.44
C THR A 179 -6.25 -13.02 16.89
N ILE A 180 -5.49 -13.84 17.61
CA ILE A 180 -4.15 -14.27 17.22
C ILE A 180 -4.08 -15.78 17.26
N THR A 181 -3.69 -16.38 16.13
CA THR A 181 -3.51 -17.83 16.01
C THR A 181 -2.03 -18.17 15.94
N THR A 182 -1.58 -19.13 16.73
CA THR A 182 -0.25 -19.75 16.75
C THR A 182 0.97 -18.82 16.90
N PRO A 183 0.98 -17.83 17.80
CA PRO A 183 2.19 -17.05 18.04
C PRO A 183 3.26 -17.90 18.76
N ARG A 184 4.49 -17.97 18.23
CA ARG A 184 5.63 -18.51 19.00
C ARG A 184 6.09 -17.53 20.09
N TRP A 185 5.93 -16.23 19.85
CA TRP A 185 6.21 -15.16 20.80
C TRP A 185 5.12 -14.09 20.71
N HIS A 186 4.55 -13.69 21.86
CA HIS A 186 3.44 -12.74 21.94
C HIS A 186 3.69 -11.70 23.05
N SER A 187 3.52 -10.41 22.72
CA SER A 187 3.52 -9.32 23.69
C SER A 187 2.50 -8.25 23.28
N SER A 188 1.53 -7.96 24.12
CA SER A 188 0.52 -6.93 23.86
C SER A 188 0.18 -6.19 25.17
N PRO A 189 1.04 -5.28 25.65
CA PRO A 189 0.74 -4.47 26.83
C PRO A 189 -0.29 -3.39 26.51
N GLY A 190 -1.09 -2.99 27.50
CA GLY A 190 -2.06 -1.90 27.34
C GLY A 190 -3.26 -2.23 26.44
N LEU A 191 -3.66 -3.51 26.38
CA LEU A 191 -4.89 -3.93 25.72
C LEU A 191 -6.11 -3.35 26.44
N ARG A 192 -7.04 -2.80 25.67
CA ARG A 192 -8.38 -2.45 26.14
C ARG A 192 -9.44 -3.02 25.21
N GLY A 193 -9.97 -4.18 25.56
CA GLY A 193 -10.98 -4.90 24.79
C GLY A 193 -10.81 -6.41 24.95
N THR A 194 -11.20 -7.16 23.93
CA THR A 194 -11.16 -8.62 23.96
C THR A 194 -9.93 -9.16 23.22
N GLN A 195 -9.31 -10.20 23.79
CA GLN A 195 -8.20 -10.89 23.17
C GLN A 195 -8.46 -12.40 23.19
N THR A 196 -8.36 -13.03 22.01
CA THR A 196 -8.39 -14.48 21.83
C THR A 196 -7.05 -14.94 21.28
N ILE A 197 -6.35 -15.81 22.01
CA ILE A 197 -5.11 -16.43 21.55
C ILE A 197 -5.34 -17.94 21.43
N THR A 198 -5.15 -18.47 20.22
CA THR A 198 -5.18 -19.91 19.97
C THR A 198 -3.74 -20.41 19.81
N LEU A 199 -3.29 -21.30 20.69
CA LEU A 199 -1.96 -21.92 20.61
C LEU A 199 -2.00 -23.18 19.71
N PRO A 200 -0.88 -23.56 19.06
CA PRO A 200 -0.81 -24.86 18.41
C PRO A 200 -0.97 -25.96 19.46
N ARG A 201 -1.71 -27.02 19.10
CA ARG A 201 -1.83 -28.24 19.91
C ARG A 201 -0.58 -29.10 19.73
#